data_AF-A0A9D7WXH2-F1
#
_entry.id   AF-A0A9D7WXH2-F1
#
_cell.length_a   1.000
_cell.length_b   1.000
_cell.length_c   1.000
_cell.angle_alpha   90.00
_cell.angle_beta   90.00
_cell.angle_gamma   90.00
#
_symmetry.space_group_name_H-M   'P 1'
#
loop_
_entity.id
_entity.type
_entity.pdbx_description
1 polymer ?
#
loop_
_entity_poly.entity_id
_entity_poly.type
_entity_poly.pdbx_seq_one_letter_code
_entity_poly.pdbx_strand_id
1 'polypeptide(L)'
;MNIIKTVGSNGQISLGKKFAGQTIILNEIDKGVWIVKLGRFIPDNEKWLHMPNIQAELNEAIAWTEKNPPEDTNFEELEARIK
;
A
#
# COMPACT_ATOMS: atom_id res chain seq x y z
N MET A 1 17.10 13.92 -15.48
CA MET A 1 17.87 15.11 -15.05
C MET A 1 18.55 14.75 -13.75
N ASN A 2 19.88 14.80 -13.72
CA ASN A 2 20.66 14.37 -12.55
C ASN A 2 20.96 15.61 -11.71
N ILE A 3 20.73 15.52 -10.39
CA ILE A 3 20.97 16.62 -9.45
C ILE A 3 22.16 16.23 -8.58
N ILE A 4 23.21 17.05 -8.61
CA ILE A 4 24.37 16.87 -7.74
C ILE A 4 24.05 17.52 -6.39
N LYS A 5 24.28 16.79 -5.30
CA LYS A 5 24.13 17.25 -3.92
C LYS A 5 25.34 16.83 -3.11
N THR A 6 25.71 17.68 -2.16
CA THR A 6 26.80 17.41 -1.21
C THR A 6 26.21 16.87 0.10
N VAL A 7 26.88 15.88 0.68
CA VAL A 7 26.55 15.37 2.02
C VAL A 7 27.01 16.41 3.05
N GLY A 8 26.12 16.79 3.96
CA GLY A 8 26.46 17.70 5.06
C GLY A 8 27.50 17.08 6.00
N SER A 9 28.15 17.92 6.82
CA SER A 9 29.13 17.46 7.82
C SER A 9 28.55 16.47 8.84
N ASN A 10 27.23 16.44 9.00
CA ASN A 10 26.50 15.50 9.84
C ASN A 10 26.01 14.23 9.09
N GLY A 11 26.45 14.01 7.85
CA GLY A 11 26.07 12.84 7.06
C GLY A 11 24.70 12.93 6.37
N GLN A 12 24.03 14.08 6.38
CA GLN A 12 22.68 14.23 5.82
C GLN A 12 22.70 14.69 4.35
N ILE A 13 21.74 14.20 3.55
CA ILE A 13 21.49 14.64 2.17
C ILE A 13 20.08 15.23 2.08
N SER A 14 19.98 16.51 1.76
CA SER A 14 18.70 17.20 1.62
C SER A 14 18.07 16.94 0.26
N LEU A 15 17.06 16.07 0.19
CA LEU A 15 16.32 15.75 -1.05
C LEU A 15 15.34 16.85 -1.48
N GLY A 16 14.98 17.77 -0.57
CA GLY A 16 14.10 18.91 -0.80
C GLY A 16 12.71 18.73 -0.17
N LYS A 17 11.97 19.85 -0.07
CA LYS A 17 10.67 19.91 0.64
C LYS A 17 9.60 18.98 0.08
N LYS A 18 9.69 18.62 -1.21
CA LYS A 18 8.77 17.68 -1.88
C LYS A 18 8.70 16.31 -1.17
N PHE A 19 9.80 15.91 -0.53
CA PHE A 19 9.91 14.59 0.12
C PHE A 19 9.84 14.68 1.65
N ALA A 20 9.49 15.84 2.21
CA ALA A 20 9.37 16.02 3.66
C ALA A 20 8.30 15.07 4.24
N GLY A 21 8.62 14.42 5.35
CA GLY A 21 7.72 13.49 6.05
C GLY A 21 7.57 12.11 5.42
N GLN A 22 8.18 11.83 4.26
CA GLN A 22 8.12 10.52 3.63
C GLN A 22 9.19 9.58 4.21
N THR A 23 8.80 8.31 4.42
CA THR A 23 9.76 7.26 4.78
C THR A 23 10.51 6.80 3.53
N ILE A 24 11.81 6.52 3.66
CA ILE A 24 12.65 6.02 2.57
C ILE A 24 13.43 4.80 3.00
N ILE A 25 13.78 3.97 2.02
CA ILE A 25 14.76 2.90 2.16
C ILE A 25 16.02 3.32 1.40
N LEU A 26 17.16 3.27 2.09
CA LEU A 26 18.48 3.44 1.51
C LEU A 26 19.14 2.06 1.41
N ASN A 27 19.45 1.62 0.20
CA ASN A 27 20.17 0.38 -0.05
C ASN A 27 21.51 0.66 -0.71
N GLU A 28 22.58 0.08 -0.20
CA GLU A 28 23.86 0.01 -0.88
C GLU A 28 23.91 -1.26 -1.73
N ILE A 29 23.89 -1.11 -3.05
CA ILE A 29 23.91 -2.25 -3.98
C ILE A 29 25.33 -2.64 -4.39
N ASP A 30 26.27 -1.70 -4.26
CA ASP A 30 27.70 -1.86 -4.50
C ASP A 30 28.43 -0.73 -3.74
N LYS A 31 29.74 -0.85 -3.55
CA LYS A 31 30.58 0.11 -2.83
C LYS A 31 30.43 1.52 -3.41
N GLY A 32 29.80 2.40 -2.64
CA GLY A 32 29.55 3.79 -3.05
C GLY A 32 28.40 3.99 -4.04
N VAL A 33 27.63 2.93 -4.33
CA VAL A 33 26.43 2.99 -5.18
C VAL A 33 25.20 2.73 -4.33
N TRP A 34 24.40 3.77 -4.14
CA TRP A 34 23.19 3.70 -3.32
C TRP A 34 21.93 3.88 -4.16
N ILE A 35 20.88 3.14 -3.80
CA ILE A 35 19.52 3.34 -4.30
C ILE A 35 18.67 3.88 -3.14
N VAL A 36 18.05 5.03 -3.36
CA VAL A 36 17.02 5.58 -2.47
C VAL A 36 15.65 5.29 -3.05
N LYS A 37 14.80 4.60 -2.29
CA LYS A 37 13.40 4.31 -2.66
C LYS A 37 12.46 4.96 -1.67
N LEU A 38 11.40 5.59 -2.15
CA LEU A 38 10.29 6.04 -1.29
C LEU A 38 9.52 4.82 -0.81
N GLY A 39 9.32 4.72 0.50
CA GLY A 39 8.56 3.67 1.15
C GLY A 39 7.27 4.22 1.74
N ARG A 40 6.23 3.41 1.77
CA ARG A 40 5.07 3.65 2.63
C ARG A 40 5.17 2.71 3.82
N PHE A 41 4.91 3.26 5.00
CA PHE A 41 4.78 2.47 6.21
C PHE A 41 3.42 1.75 6.19
N ILE A 42 3.44 0.44 6.42
CA ILE A 42 2.24 -0.37 6.60
C ILE A 42 2.24 -0.87 8.05
N PRO A 43 1.25 -0.50 8.87
CA PRO A 43 1.06 -1.02 10.22
C PRO A 43 1.11 -2.55 10.26
N ASP A 44 1.65 -3.11 11.34
CA ASP A 44 1.88 -4.56 11.43
C ASP A 44 0.58 -5.38 11.32
N ASN A 45 -0.50 -4.88 11.92
CA ASN A 45 -1.85 -5.43 11.87
C ASN A 45 -2.54 -5.31 10.50
N GLU A 46 -1.94 -4.61 9.53
CA GLU A 46 -2.47 -4.40 8.18
C GLU A 46 -1.61 -5.09 7.10
N LYS A 47 -0.42 -5.59 7.45
CA LYS A 47 0.47 -6.30 6.52
C LYS A 47 -0.18 -7.51 5.85
N TRP A 48 -1.09 -8.18 6.55
CA TRP A 48 -1.79 -9.38 6.05
C TRP A 48 -2.59 -9.10 4.77
N LEU A 49 -3.09 -7.87 4.57
CA LEU A 49 -3.81 -7.47 3.35
C LEU A 49 -2.94 -7.59 2.09
N HIS A 50 -1.62 -7.49 2.24
CA HIS A 50 -0.67 -7.57 1.14
C HIS A 50 -0.10 -8.98 0.92
N MET A 51 -0.56 -9.98 1.67
CA MET A 51 -0.18 -11.36 1.42
C MET A 51 -0.78 -11.86 0.11
N PRO A 52 -0.04 -12.60 -0.74
CA PRO A 52 -0.51 -12.96 -2.09
C PRO A 52 -1.85 -13.71 -2.11
N ASN A 53 -2.10 -14.59 -1.15
CA ASN A 53 -3.35 -15.35 -1.04
C ASN A 53 -4.53 -14.43 -0.68
N ILE A 54 -4.35 -13.55 0.31
CA ILE A 54 -5.38 -12.61 0.75
C ILE A 54 -5.72 -11.62 -0.35
N GLN A 55 -4.71 -11.10 -1.04
CA GLN A 55 -4.91 -10.17 -2.15
C GLN A 55 -5.71 -10.81 -3.29
N ALA A 56 -5.47 -12.10 -3.58
CA ALA A 56 -6.24 -12.84 -4.59
C ALA A 56 -7.72 -12.97 -4.17
N GLU A 57 -7.98 -13.43 -2.94
CA GLU A 57 -9.35 -13.57 -2.43
C GLU A 57 -10.10 -12.23 -2.41
N LEU A 58 -9.44 -11.15 -1.99
CA LEU A 58 -10.02 -9.80 -2.02
C LEU A 58 -10.36 -9.34 -3.44
N ASN A 59 -9.47 -9.58 -4.40
CA ASN A 59 -9.71 -9.23 -5.80
C ASN A 59 -10.91 -10.00 -6.38
N GLU A 60 -11.05 -11.29 -6.03
CA GLU A 60 -12.20 -12.10 -6.44
C GLU A 60 -13.50 -11.58 -5.82
N ALA A 61 -13.50 -11.27 -4.52
CA ALA A 61 -14.65 -10.71 -3.83
C ALA A 61 -15.09 -9.36 -4.42
N ILE A 62 -14.13 -8.49 -4.77
CA ILE A 62 -14.39 -7.21 -5.44
C ILE A 62 -15.01 -7.46 -6.82
N ALA A 63 -14.41 -8.33 -7.64
CA ALA A 63 -14.91 -8.64 -8.97
C ALA A 63 -16.31 -9.30 -8.94
N TRP A 64 -16.62 -10.06 -7.90
CA TRP A 64 -17.96 -10.59 -7.68
C TRP A 64 -18.94 -9.47 -7.33
N THR A 65 -18.58 -8.58 -6.41
CA THR A 65 -19.44 -7.45 -5.97
C THR A 65 -19.77 -6.51 -7.12
N GLU A 66 -18.81 -6.23 -8.01
CA GLU A 66 -19.03 -5.40 -9.20
C GLU A 66 -20.07 -6.00 -10.16
N LYS A 67 -20.18 -7.33 -10.19
CA LYS A 67 -21.14 -8.06 -11.04
C LYS A 67 -22.47 -8.36 -10.34
N ASN A 68 -22.48 -8.31 -9.00
CA ASN A 68 -23.62 -8.62 -8.16
C ASN A 68 -23.88 -7.41 -7.25
N PRO A 69 -24.42 -6.30 -7.81
CA PRO A 69 -24.77 -5.14 -7.01
C PRO A 69 -25.75 -5.57 -5.91
N PRO A 70 -25.62 -5.00 -4.69
CA PRO A 70 -26.53 -5.32 -3.61
C PRO A 70 -27.95 -4.89 -4.00
N GLU A 71 -28.90 -5.80 -3.82
CA GLU A 71 -30.33 -5.54 -3.98
C GLU A 71 -31.00 -5.48 -2.60
N ASP A 72 -32.03 -4.65 -2.50
CA ASP A 72 -32.82 -4.57 -1.27
C ASP A 72 -33.51 -5.92 -1.02
N THR A 73 -33.34 -6.43 0.20
CA THR A 73 -33.97 -7.69 0.58
C THR A 73 -35.45 -7.47 0.88
N ASN A 74 -36.32 -8.24 0.23
CA ASN A 74 -37.73 -8.29 0.60
C ASN A 74 -37.90 -9.06 1.92
N PHE A 75 -38.18 -8.33 3.01
CA PHE A 75 -38.34 -8.91 4.33
C PHE A 75 -39.59 -9.79 4.47
N GLU A 76 -40.67 -9.51 3.73
CA GLU A 76 -41.90 -10.32 3.77
C GLU A 76 -41.67 -11.72 3.17
N GLU A 77 -40.98 -11.79 2.03
CA GLU A 77 -40.58 -13.06 1.40
C GLU A 77 -39.55 -13.82 2.23
N LEU A 78 -38.63 -13.11 2.89
CA LEU A 78 -37.65 -13.73 3.77
C LEU A 78 -38.32 -14.36 5.00
N GLU A 79 -39.26 -13.66 5.64
CA GLU A 79 -40.00 -14.19 6.80
C GLU A 79 -40.80 -15.45 6.43
N ALA A 80 -41.42 -15.47 5.25
CA ALA A 80 -42.16 -16.62 4.76
C ALA A 80 -41.30 -17.88 4.54
N ARG A 81 -39.99 -17.73 4.28
CA ARG A 81 -39.05 -18.84 4.05
C ARG A 81 -38.42 -19.42 5.33
N ILE A 82 -38.54 -18.70 6.45
CA ILE A 82 -37.93 -19.08 7.75
C ILE A 82 -38.96 -19.77 8.67
N LYS A 83 -40.26 -19.74 8.32
CA LYS A 83 -41.32 -20.53 8.97
C LYS A 83 -41.43 -21.94 8.38
#